data_AF-A0A2Z5R313-F1
#
_entry.id   AF-A0A2Z5R313-F1
#
_cell.length_a   1.000
_cell.length_b   1.000
_cell.length_c   1.000
_cell.angle_alpha   90.00
_cell.angle_beta   90.00
_cell.angle_gamma   90.00
#
_symmetry.space_group_name_H-M   'P 1'
#
loop_
_entity.id
_entity.type
_entity.pdbx_description
1 polymer ?
#
loop_
_entity_poly.entity_id
_entity_poly.type
_entity_poly.pdbx_seq_one_letter_code
_entity_poly.pdbx_strand_id
1 'polypeptide(L)'
;MNPSQPNHTQRHAQESAAAEQLYSPAAPVRTAAVKTLVTLADDWLADEHVPAEQAGTRVQGIINTLCEYIRSPYAGTDRYLQLTQEEPDEALSTREKRQFYADQAHLVQEGQVRQSILAAIIERVRWVGYVPQRYTYSMSFGTADEETVIGGPWSGFDYDFSGADFFYPVHLAGAFWGGRVTARNATWRDDVFMETSVFNGDASFSGGTYLGKTIYVFGCIYRRNLDRSHCTYGAVEGNYHGYTHDFTAAGSVYRGAADLSNSTYDRGVCSHGNTYYGPADLSGCTYRGKVNYSKNRYGANLTMRGCTYGASAQIGESAHMGDADYSCSVYEADVSFYGSRYLGNATFAESQYRGGVYHASEQFIGSANFDGVQFGHTANPQASSSFRGSVFAGGVSFMGAHSAGKPPAFDECVFNDSCVNDFGPLPYSEHAVPMSGALPAASRSLSFKESVALSRCLRARAAFGSYLRTIPFGSPAYQAAQHQVLFHTWCHFMFDNDLLNFPALVQALNNAMKG
;
A
#
# COMPACT_ATOMS: atom_id res chain seq x y z
N MET A 1 29.17 -40.47 32.01
CA MET A 1 28.54 -39.37 31.28
C MET A 1 29.28 -39.22 29.97
N ASN A 2 28.62 -39.46 28.84
CA ASN A 2 29.24 -39.31 27.53
C ASN A 2 29.15 -37.80 27.15
N PRO A 3 30.27 -37.09 26.90
CA PRO A 3 30.26 -35.63 26.69
C PRO A 3 29.64 -35.18 25.36
N SER A 4 29.12 -36.10 24.55
CA SER A 4 28.72 -35.90 23.15
C SER A 4 27.23 -36.10 22.88
N GLN A 5 26.38 -36.20 23.90
CA GLN A 5 24.93 -36.14 23.71
C GLN A 5 24.41 -34.74 24.09
N PRO A 6 23.72 -34.02 23.19
CA PRO A 6 23.08 -32.75 23.54
C PRO A 6 22.07 -32.98 24.66
N ASN A 7 22.21 -32.23 25.76
CA ASN A 7 21.35 -32.37 26.94
C ASN A 7 20.03 -31.61 26.73
N HIS A 8 19.13 -32.19 25.93
CA HIS A 8 17.83 -31.62 25.60
C HIS A 8 16.99 -31.26 26.84
N THR A 9 17.07 -32.08 27.90
CA THR A 9 16.40 -31.81 29.19
C THR A 9 16.88 -30.50 29.82
N GLN A 10 18.18 -30.22 29.76
CA GLN A 10 18.74 -28.97 30.27
C GLN A 10 18.30 -27.76 29.45
N ARG A 11 18.25 -27.88 28.11
CA ARG A 11 17.73 -26.81 27.25
C ARG A 11 16.27 -26.48 27.58
N HIS A 12 15.42 -27.48 27.80
CA HIS A 12 14.02 -27.28 28.19
C HIS A 12 13.88 -26.57 29.55
N ALA A 13 14.71 -26.94 30.52
CA ALA A 13 14.72 -26.27 31.83
C ALA A 13 15.17 -24.80 31.70
N GLN A 14 16.19 -24.53 30.86
CA GLN A 14 16.67 -23.17 30.58
C GLN A 14 15.63 -22.32 29.85
N GLU A 15 14.92 -22.89 28.88
CA GLU A 15 13.84 -22.24 28.15
C GLU A 15 12.73 -21.81 29.10
N SER A 16 12.26 -22.73 29.96
CA SER A 16 11.21 -22.44 30.95
C SER A 16 11.63 -21.35 31.94
N ALA A 17 12.86 -21.45 32.46
CA ALA A 17 13.39 -20.45 33.39
C ALA A 17 13.56 -19.07 32.74
N ALA A 18 14.02 -19.01 31.48
CA ALA A 18 14.15 -17.75 30.76
C ALA A 18 12.78 -17.14 30.44
N ALA A 19 11.78 -17.95 30.07
CA ALA A 19 10.41 -17.47 29.87
C ALA A 19 9.82 -16.82 31.13
N GLU A 20 10.05 -17.41 32.31
CA GLU A 20 9.65 -16.80 33.60
C GLU A 20 10.41 -15.48 33.87
N GLN A 21 11.71 -15.45 33.59
CA GLN A 21 12.55 -14.27 33.80
C GLN A 21 12.18 -13.07 32.93
N LEU A 22 11.49 -13.28 31.79
CA LEU A 22 10.92 -12.19 31.00
C LEU A 22 9.93 -11.34 31.80
N TYR A 23 9.32 -11.85 32.87
CA TYR A 23 8.38 -11.08 33.70
C TYR A 23 9.02 -10.57 35.00
N SER A 24 10.35 -10.62 35.11
CA SER A 24 11.09 -10.06 36.24
C SER A 24 10.89 -8.53 36.32
N PRO A 25 10.80 -7.92 37.53
CA PRO A 25 10.75 -6.47 37.68
C PRO A 25 12.03 -5.77 37.19
N ALA A 26 13.16 -6.47 37.16
CA ALA A 26 14.45 -5.91 36.77
C ALA A 26 14.68 -6.03 35.25
N ALA A 27 14.73 -4.90 34.54
CA ALA A 27 14.99 -4.86 33.10
C ALA A 27 16.27 -5.62 32.67
N PRO A 28 17.41 -5.55 33.39
CA PRO A 28 18.61 -6.33 33.04
C PRO A 28 18.37 -7.85 33.05
N VAL A 29 17.52 -8.35 33.95
CA VAL A 29 17.16 -9.78 34.01
C VAL A 29 16.30 -10.14 32.80
N ARG A 30 15.33 -9.29 32.43
CA ARG A 30 14.51 -9.49 31.22
C ARG A 30 15.35 -9.50 29.95
N THR A 31 16.30 -8.55 29.81
CA THR A 31 17.22 -8.53 28.66
C THR A 31 18.11 -9.78 28.60
N ALA A 32 18.59 -10.29 29.75
CA ALA A 32 19.35 -11.53 29.79
C ALA A 32 18.50 -12.73 29.36
N ALA A 33 17.24 -12.79 29.81
CA ALA A 33 16.29 -13.81 29.42
C ALA A 33 16.01 -13.82 27.92
N VAL A 34 15.82 -12.64 27.30
CA VAL A 34 15.69 -12.51 25.84
C VAL A 34 16.89 -13.13 25.13
N LYS A 35 18.12 -12.80 25.55
CA LYS A 35 19.34 -13.37 24.96
C LYS A 35 19.38 -14.88 25.11
N THR A 36 19.05 -15.41 26.29
CA THR A 36 19.00 -16.86 26.52
C THR A 36 18.01 -17.55 25.59
N LEU A 37 16.78 -17.03 25.47
CA LEU A 37 15.77 -17.58 24.57
C LEU A 37 16.22 -17.56 23.11
N VAL A 38 16.77 -16.44 22.65
CA VAL A 38 17.27 -16.31 21.28
C VAL A 38 18.41 -17.31 21.01
N THR A 39 19.38 -17.43 21.92
CA THR A 39 20.46 -18.42 21.79
C THR A 39 19.93 -19.85 21.78
N LEU A 40 18.95 -20.18 22.63
CA LEU A 40 18.34 -21.51 22.62
C LEU A 40 17.64 -21.82 21.30
N ALA A 41 16.95 -20.85 20.69
CA ALA A 41 16.35 -21.02 19.37
C ALA A 41 17.42 -21.27 18.29
N ASP A 42 18.50 -20.51 18.28
CA ASP A 42 19.62 -20.75 17.35
C ASP A 42 20.26 -22.14 17.58
N ASP A 43 20.47 -22.53 18.85
CA ASP A 43 21.02 -23.84 19.22
C ASP A 43 20.11 -25.01 18.80
N TRP A 44 18.78 -24.84 18.90
CA TRP A 44 17.83 -25.84 18.42
C TRP A 44 17.87 -25.99 16.90
N LEU A 45 18.01 -24.89 16.15
CA LEU A 45 18.17 -24.95 14.69
C LEU A 45 19.49 -25.59 14.26
N ALA A 46 20.55 -25.39 15.04
CA ALA A 46 21.88 -25.94 14.75
C ALA A 46 22.07 -27.40 15.21
N ASP A 47 21.15 -27.97 15.98
CA ASP A 47 21.29 -29.33 16.51
C ASP A 47 20.92 -30.41 15.48
N GLU A 48 21.93 -30.93 14.79
CA GLU A 48 21.82 -32.01 13.79
C GLU A 48 21.24 -33.33 14.36
N HIS A 49 21.17 -33.48 15.70
CA HIS A 49 20.62 -34.66 16.35
C HIS A 49 19.10 -34.59 16.57
N VAL A 50 18.48 -33.45 16.25
CA VAL A 50 17.03 -33.24 16.37
C VAL A 50 16.43 -33.18 14.97
N PRO A 51 15.36 -33.94 14.66
CA PRO A 51 14.68 -33.81 13.37
C PRO A 51 14.24 -32.36 13.12
N ALA A 52 14.44 -31.86 11.90
CA ALA A 52 14.19 -30.46 11.55
C ALA A 52 12.77 -29.98 11.90
N GLU A 53 11.76 -30.84 11.77
CA GLU A 53 10.37 -30.55 12.16
C GLU A 53 10.22 -30.33 13.68
N GLN A 54 10.90 -31.15 14.49
CA GLN A 54 10.89 -31.02 15.94
C GLN A 54 11.67 -29.77 16.38
N ALA A 55 12.83 -29.52 15.78
CA ALA A 55 13.60 -28.30 16.01
C ALA A 55 12.76 -27.05 15.65
N GLY A 56 12.11 -27.06 14.48
CA GLY A 56 11.22 -25.98 14.04
C GLY A 56 10.06 -25.74 15.00
N THR A 57 9.44 -26.81 15.51
CA THR A 57 8.37 -26.70 16.53
C THR A 57 8.87 -26.03 17.81
N ARG A 58 10.10 -26.35 18.26
CA ARG A 58 10.70 -25.72 19.44
C ARG A 58 11.01 -24.25 19.22
N VAL A 59 11.60 -23.93 18.07
CA VAL A 59 11.97 -22.56 17.71
C VAL A 59 10.72 -21.68 17.58
N GLN A 60 9.65 -22.20 16.97
CA GLN A 60 8.37 -21.50 16.92
C GLN A 60 7.80 -21.24 18.32
N GLY A 61 7.93 -22.18 19.27
CA GLY A 61 7.52 -21.98 20.66
C GLY A 61 8.28 -20.84 21.35
N ILE A 62 9.59 -20.75 21.13
CA ILE A 62 10.43 -19.66 21.64
C ILE A 62 10.02 -18.32 21.00
N ILE A 63 9.83 -18.28 19.67
CA ILE A 63 9.35 -17.09 18.96
C ILE A 63 7.99 -16.64 19.50
N ASN A 64 7.07 -17.58 19.75
CA ASN A 64 5.76 -17.28 20.33
C ASN A 64 5.90 -16.64 21.72
N THR A 65 6.77 -17.16 22.57
CA THR A 65 7.06 -16.59 23.90
C THR A 65 7.58 -15.16 23.82
N LEU A 66 8.50 -14.91 22.87
CA LEU A 66 9.04 -13.57 22.61
C LEU A 66 7.97 -12.60 22.08
N CYS A 67 7.12 -13.06 21.16
CA CYS A 67 6.02 -12.26 20.61
C CYS A 67 4.92 -12.00 21.66
N GLU A 68 4.62 -12.97 22.52
CA GLU A 68 3.72 -12.82 23.66
C GLU A 68 4.19 -11.72 24.61
N TYR A 69 5.50 -11.65 24.88
CA TYR A 69 6.05 -10.59 25.70
C TYR A 69 5.90 -9.21 25.04
N ILE A 70 6.13 -9.10 23.72
CA ILE A 70 5.87 -7.86 22.95
C ILE A 70 4.39 -7.47 23.02
N ARG A 71 3.47 -8.43 22.94
CA ARG A 71 2.02 -8.20 23.03
C ARG A 71 1.54 -7.89 24.44
N SER A 72 2.33 -8.19 25.47
CA SER A 72 1.91 -8.01 26.85
C SER A 72 1.62 -6.53 27.16
N PRO A 73 0.53 -6.20 27.87
CA PRO A 73 0.19 -4.82 28.18
C PRO A 73 1.24 -4.18 29.09
N TYR A 74 1.49 -2.88 28.91
CA TYR A 74 2.40 -2.12 29.76
C TYR A 74 1.72 -0.86 30.28
N ALA A 75 1.53 -0.76 31.59
CA ALA A 75 0.76 0.34 32.21
C ALA A 75 1.35 1.74 31.96
N GLY A 76 2.62 1.85 31.58
CA GLY A 76 3.23 3.14 31.27
C GLY A 76 2.74 3.78 29.96
N THR A 77 2.05 3.05 29.09
CA THR A 77 1.61 3.59 27.79
C THR A 77 0.42 4.53 27.88
N ASP A 78 -0.37 4.47 28.95
CA ASP A 78 -1.49 5.40 29.22
C ASP A 78 -1.02 6.87 29.31
N ARG A 79 0.23 7.07 29.72
CA ARG A 79 0.86 8.40 29.85
C ARG A 79 1.94 8.63 28.79
N TYR A 80 1.93 7.88 27.68
CA TYR A 80 2.99 7.91 26.66
C TYR A 80 3.31 9.33 26.19
N LEU A 81 2.30 10.11 25.78
CA LEU A 81 2.49 11.47 25.28
C LEU A 81 3.04 12.44 26.33
N GLN A 82 2.77 12.18 27.61
CA GLN A 82 3.35 12.96 28.70
C GLN A 82 4.80 12.56 28.92
N LEU A 83 5.07 11.25 29.02
CA LEU A 83 6.37 10.69 29.35
C LEU A 83 7.40 10.81 28.22
N THR A 84 6.98 11.10 26.98
CA THR A 84 7.89 11.34 25.85
C THR A 84 8.30 12.82 25.69
N GLN A 85 7.77 13.72 26.52
CA GLN A 85 8.22 15.12 26.56
C GLN A 85 9.64 15.21 27.13
N GLU A 86 10.42 16.17 26.63
CA GLU A 86 11.79 16.41 27.09
C GLU A 86 11.81 16.82 28.57
N GLU A 87 10.84 17.62 29.00
CA GLU A 87 10.71 18.09 30.37
C GLU A 87 9.28 17.87 30.90
N PRO A 88 9.13 17.59 32.21
CA PRO A 88 7.82 17.59 32.86
C PRO A 88 7.21 18.99 32.89
N ASP A 89 5.88 19.06 33.01
CA ASP A 89 5.16 20.31 33.24
C ASP A 89 5.80 21.12 34.38
N GLU A 90 6.06 22.41 34.11
CA GLU A 90 6.72 23.33 35.04
C GLU A 90 5.97 23.43 36.37
N ALA A 91 4.64 23.31 36.35
CA ALA A 91 3.76 23.42 37.52
C ALA A 91 3.90 22.25 38.52
N LEU A 92 4.53 21.14 38.12
CA LEU A 92 4.72 19.98 38.98
C LEU A 92 5.66 20.27 40.15
N SER A 93 5.33 19.75 41.33
CA SER A 93 6.20 19.81 42.51
C SER A 93 7.51 19.04 42.27
N THR A 94 8.54 19.33 43.08
CA THR A 94 9.82 18.60 43.01
C THR A 94 9.65 17.08 43.14
N ARG A 95 8.67 16.63 43.95
CA ARG A 95 8.38 15.20 44.12
C ARG A 95 7.75 14.61 42.86
N GLU A 96 6.80 15.31 42.25
CA GLU A 96 6.14 14.86 41.02
C GLU A 96 7.10 14.85 39.83
N LYS A 97 7.99 15.85 39.72
CA LYS A 97 9.06 15.85 38.70
C LYS A 97 10.00 14.65 38.85
N ARG A 98 10.37 14.28 40.08
CA ARG A 98 11.16 13.05 40.33
C ARG A 98 10.39 11.79 39.90
N GLN A 99 9.10 11.71 40.19
CA GLN A 99 8.27 10.57 39.77
C GLN A 99 8.15 10.50 38.25
N PHE A 100 7.96 11.64 37.58
CA PHE A 100 7.92 11.73 36.12
C PHE A 100 9.19 11.13 35.48
N TYR A 101 10.38 11.54 35.94
CA TYR A 101 11.62 11.00 35.39
C TYR A 101 11.82 9.51 35.71
N ALA A 102 11.34 9.04 36.86
CA ALA A 102 11.36 7.61 37.18
C ALA A 102 10.43 6.82 36.24
N ASP A 103 9.20 7.29 36.02
CA ASP A 103 8.23 6.68 35.11
C ASP A 103 8.74 6.69 33.66
N GLN A 104 9.34 7.80 33.22
CA GLN A 104 9.97 7.93 31.91
C GLN A 104 11.11 6.93 31.76
N ALA A 105 11.99 6.78 32.76
CA ALA A 105 13.06 5.80 32.74
C ALA A 105 12.52 4.35 32.65
N HIS A 106 11.43 4.04 33.36
CA HIS A 106 10.78 2.73 33.27
C HIS A 106 10.20 2.46 31.88
N LEU A 107 9.52 3.45 31.28
CA LEU A 107 8.98 3.36 29.91
C LEU A 107 10.11 3.10 28.90
N VAL A 108 11.20 3.85 28.99
CA VAL A 108 12.38 3.69 28.11
C VAL A 108 13.00 2.31 28.29
N GLN A 109 13.19 1.85 29.53
CA GLN A 109 13.75 0.53 29.82
C GLN A 109 12.90 -0.60 29.25
N GLU A 110 11.58 -0.52 29.41
CA GLU A 110 10.68 -1.52 28.84
C GLU A 110 10.72 -1.50 27.31
N GLY A 111 10.71 -0.32 26.70
CA GLY A 111 10.86 -0.15 25.25
C GLY A 111 12.14 -0.79 24.74
N GLN A 112 13.27 -0.59 25.43
CA GLN A 112 14.56 -1.19 25.09
C GLN A 112 14.55 -2.73 25.16
N VAL A 113 13.89 -3.32 26.17
CA VAL A 113 13.76 -4.78 26.26
C VAL A 113 12.99 -5.32 25.05
N ARG A 114 11.83 -4.75 24.74
CA ARG A 114 10.99 -5.22 23.62
C ARG A 114 11.63 -4.94 22.25
N GLN A 115 12.31 -3.79 22.11
CA GLN A 115 13.08 -3.47 20.92
C GLN A 115 14.26 -4.44 20.73
N SER A 116 14.88 -4.93 21.81
CA SER A 116 15.93 -5.96 21.71
C SER A 116 15.42 -7.30 21.17
N ILE A 117 14.15 -7.66 21.48
CA ILE A 117 13.50 -8.83 20.91
C ILE A 117 13.29 -8.65 19.40
N LEU A 118 12.69 -7.53 19.00
CA LEU A 118 12.50 -7.23 17.57
C LEU A 118 13.83 -7.19 16.81
N ALA A 119 14.86 -6.57 17.37
CA ALA A 119 16.18 -6.53 16.75
C ALA A 119 16.77 -7.93 16.54
N ALA A 120 16.64 -8.82 17.54
CA ALA A 120 17.11 -10.20 17.44
C ALA A 120 16.33 -11.01 16.38
N ILE A 121 15.02 -10.82 16.28
CA ILE A 121 14.18 -11.42 15.23
C ILE A 121 14.64 -10.90 13.86
N ILE A 122 14.72 -9.58 13.70
CA ILE A 122 15.05 -8.92 12.43
C ILE A 122 16.42 -9.33 11.91
N GLU A 123 17.43 -9.42 12.78
CA GLU A 123 18.74 -9.94 12.41
C GLU A 123 18.67 -11.32 11.75
N ARG A 124 17.73 -12.17 12.18
CA ARG A 124 17.60 -13.58 11.76
C ARG A 124 16.60 -13.83 10.64
N VAL A 125 15.71 -12.87 10.36
CA VAL A 125 14.81 -12.93 9.20
C VAL A 125 15.30 -12.09 8.02
N ARG A 126 16.28 -11.21 8.22
CA ARG A 126 16.83 -10.36 7.16
C ARG A 126 17.33 -11.18 5.97
N TRP A 127 17.09 -10.70 4.76
CA TRP A 127 17.58 -11.40 3.57
C TRP A 127 19.09 -11.22 3.36
N VAL A 128 19.70 -12.23 2.75
CA VAL A 128 21.16 -12.32 2.54
C VAL A 128 21.64 -11.26 1.56
N GLY A 129 22.59 -10.41 1.99
CA GLY A 129 23.15 -9.34 1.17
C GLY A 129 22.51 -7.96 1.40
N TYR A 130 21.52 -7.85 2.30
CA TYR A 130 20.99 -6.55 2.71
C TYR A 130 22.09 -5.71 3.39
N VAL A 131 22.36 -4.54 2.82
CA VAL A 131 23.25 -3.53 3.42
C VAL A 131 22.37 -2.41 3.97
N PRO A 132 22.30 -2.22 5.31
CA PRO A 132 21.57 -1.12 5.90
C PRO A 132 22.14 0.21 5.40
N GLN A 133 21.35 1.00 4.67
CA GLN A 133 21.80 2.33 4.26
C GLN A 133 21.66 3.30 5.44
N ARG A 134 22.71 4.10 5.69
CA ARG A 134 22.60 5.25 6.60
C ARG A 134 21.88 6.38 5.87
N TYR A 135 20.57 6.50 6.05
CA TYR A 135 19.74 7.69 5.76
C TYR A 135 20.15 8.50 4.52
N THR A 136 20.45 7.85 3.39
CA THR A 136 20.61 8.52 2.12
C THR A 136 19.28 8.42 1.38
N TYR A 137 18.64 9.56 1.12
CA TYR A 137 17.48 9.74 0.23
C TYR A 137 17.83 9.44 -1.25
N SER A 138 18.59 8.37 -1.48
CA SER A 138 18.91 7.84 -2.79
C SER A 138 17.78 6.89 -3.18
N MET A 139 17.03 7.23 -4.24
CA MET A 139 16.03 6.35 -4.86
C MET A 139 16.63 5.06 -5.47
N SER A 140 17.95 4.87 -5.38
CA SER A 140 18.63 3.61 -5.68
C SER A 140 18.64 2.74 -4.42
N PHE A 141 17.47 2.22 -4.07
CA PHE A 141 17.36 1.21 -3.03
C PHE A 141 17.99 -0.10 -3.53
N GLY A 142 18.74 -0.79 -2.67
CA GLY A 142 19.05 -2.20 -2.90
C GLY A 142 17.74 -2.95 -2.87
N THR A 143 17.10 -3.11 -4.02
CA THR A 143 15.85 -3.85 -4.14
C THR A 143 16.19 -5.32 -4.06
N ALA A 144 15.48 -6.07 -3.22
CA ALA A 144 15.59 -7.51 -3.21
C ALA A 144 15.28 -8.01 -4.62
N ASP A 145 16.20 -8.75 -5.23
CA ASP A 145 15.90 -9.48 -6.45
C ASP A 145 14.83 -10.51 -6.10
N GLU A 146 13.62 -10.27 -6.61
CA GLU A 146 12.44 -11.03 -6.26
C GLU A 146 12.60 -12.52 -6.57
N GLU A 147 13.44 -12.94 -7.51
CA GLU A 147 13.60 -14.36 -7.84
C GLU A 147 14.66 -15.05 -6.99
N THR A 148 15.68 -14.30 -6.55
CA THR A 148 16.87 -14.88 -5.91
C THR A 148 17.02 -14.53 -4.43
N VAL A 149 16.14 -13.70 -3.88
CA VAL A 149 16.19 -13.31 -2.46
C VAL A 149 16.00 -14.52 -1.53
N ILE A 150 16.97 -14.70 -0.63
CA ILE A 150 17.01 -15.76 0.38
C ILE A 150 16.92 -15.13 1.77
N GLY A 151 15.99 -15.60 2.58
CA GLY A 151 15.83 -15.17 3.96
C GLY A 151 16.83 -15.82 4.94
N GLY A 152 17.04 -15.18 6.09
CA GLY A 152 17.82 -15.72 7.19
C GLY A 152 17.17 -16.94 7.87
N PRO A 153 17.85 -17.56 8.85
CA PRO A 153 17.47 -18.85 9.44
C PRO A 153 16.09 -18.86 10.11
N TRP A 154 15.57 -17.71 10.55
CA TRP A 154 14.26 -17.63 11.21
C TRP A 154 13.12 -17.29 10.24
N SER A 155 13.44 -17.06 8.97
CA SER A 155 12.45 -16.56 8.00
C SER A 155 11.22 -17.45 7.85
N GLY A 156 11.38 -18.78 7.98
CA GLY A 156 10.30 -19.74 7.76
C GLY A 156 9.24 -19.81 8.86
N PHE A 157 9.39 -19.06 9.95
CA PHE A 157 8.49 -19.10 11.11
C PHE A 157 7.37 -18.05 11.03
N ASP A 158 6.33 -18.27 11.82
CA ASP A 158 5.19 -17.36 11.95
C ASP A 158 5.42 -16.37 13.11
N TYR A 159 4.92 -15.14 12.94
CA TYR A 159 5.06 -14.05 13.90
C TYR A 159 3.70 -13.40 14.18
N ASP A 160 3.30 -13.37 15.45
CA ASP A 160 2.05 -12.75 15.90
C ASP A 160 2.28 -11.63 16.92
N PHE A 161 2.19 -10.41 16.42
CA PHE A 161 2.22 -9.15 17.14
C PHE A 161 0.82 -8.52 17.26
N SER A 162 -0.26 -9.27 17.04
CA SER A 162 -1.62 -8.74 17.10
C SER A 162 -1.95 -8.17 18.48
N GLY A 163 -2.53 -6.96 18.51
CA GLY A 163 -2.85 -6.24 19.74
C GLY A 163 -1.64 -5.65 20.48
N ALA A 164 -0.42 -5.74 19.93
CA ALA A 164 0.75 -5.13 20.54
C ALA A 164 0.64 -3.60 20.57
N ASP A 165 1.14 -3.00 21.66
CA ASP A 165 1.33 -1.55 21.79
C ASP A 165 2.83 -1.25 21.64
N PHE A 166 3.23 -0.77 20.46
CA PHE A 166 4.59 -0.38 20.13
C PHE A 166 4.82 1.09 20.51
N PHE A 167 5.32 1.31 21.72
CA PHE A 167 5.67 2.63 22.28
C PHE A 167 7.17 2.96 22.12
N TYR A 168 7.79 2.42 21.08
CA TYR A 168 9.19 2.57 20.73
C TYR A 168 9.35 2.39 19.21
N PRO A 169 10.42 2.90 18.58
CA PRO A 169 10.61 2.80 17.14
C PRO A 169 10.72 1.34 16.67
N VAL A 170 10.01 1.01 15.60
CA VAL A 170 9.97 -0.34 15.02
C VAL A 170 10.70 -0.38 13.68
N HIS A 171 11.82 -1.09 13.64
CA HIS A 171 12.65 -1.26 12.44
C HIS A 171 12.58 -2.69 11.93
N LEU A 172 11.77 -2.91 10.88
CA LEU A 172 11.59 -4.19 10.19
C LEU A 172 12.13 -4.15 8.74
N ALA A 173 12.99 -3.20 8.43
CA ALA A 173 13.56 -3.00 7.10
C ALA A 173 14.45 -4.17 6.65
N GLY A 174 14.34 -4.54 5.38
CA GLY A 174 15.12 -5.62 4.75
C GLY A 174 14.79 -7.02 5.28
N ALA A 175 13.64 -7.20 5.92
CA ALA A 175 13.21 -8.48 6.45
C ALA A 175 12.67 -9.39 5.35
N PHE A 176 12.94 -10.71 5.43
CA PHE A 176 12.30 -11.72 4.61
C PHE A 176 11.41 -12.59 5.50
N TRP A 177 10.11 -12.36 5.39
CA TRP A 177 9.08 -13.08 6.14
C TRP A 177 8.60 -14.27 5.32
N GLY A 178 9.27 -15.40 5.49
CA GLY A 178 8.92 -16.69 4.89
C GLY A 178 7.56 -17.21 5.36
N GLY A 179 7.34 -17.18 6.69
CA GLY A 179 6.07 -17.48 7.33
C GLY A 179 5.14 -16.26 7.41
N ARG A 180 4.00 -16.44 8.10
CA ARG A 180 2.97 -15.43 8.28
C ARG A 180 3.42 -14.36 9.26
N VAL A 181 3.09 -13.09 8.98
CA VAL A 181 3.26 -11.99 9.93
C VAL A 181 1.92 -11.35 10.21
N THR A 182 1.55 -11.27 11.47
CA THR A 182 0.31 -10.65 11.92
C THR A 182 0.59 -9.59 12.97
N ALA A 183 -0.04 -8.44 12.84
CA ALA A 183 -0.02 -7.32 13.79
C ALA A 183 -1.38 -6.62 13.77
N ARG A 184 -2.46 -7.43 13.82
CA ARG A 184 -3.83 -6.93 13.75
C ARG A 184 -4.16 -6.16 15.01
N ASN A 185 -4.89 -5.04 14.90
CA ASN A 185 -5.24 -4.18 16.01
C ASN A 185 -4.02 -3.69 16.83
N ALA A 186 -2.83 -3.67 16.24
CA ALA A 186 -1.63 -3.16 16.89
C ALA A 186 -1.64 -1.62 16.92
N THR A 187 -1.11 -1.04 17.99
CA THR A 187 -0.91 0.40 18.12
C THR A 187 0.56 0.73 17.91
N TRP A 188 0.86 1.66 17.02
CA TRP A 188 2.21 2.09 16.66
C TRP A 188 2.38 3.54 17.08
N ARG A 189 2.90 3.77 18.29
CA ARG A 189 3.01 5.12 18.87
C ARG A 189 4.23 5.89 18.39
N ASP A 190 5.19 5.18 17.82
CA ASP A 190 6.43 5.72 17.29
C ASP A 190 6.62 5.28 15.83
N ASP A 191 7.74 5.68 15.23
CA ASP A 191 8.03 5.49 13.81
C ASP A 191 8.17 4.01 13.43
N VAL A 192 7.71 3.70 12.21
CA VAL A 192 7.67 2.35 11.65
C VAL A 192 8.40 2.32 10.32
N PHE A 193 9.42 1.46 10.23
CA PHE A 193 10.28 1.29 9.07
C PHE A 193 10.19 -0.16 8.58
N MET A 194 9.62 -0.38 7.40
CA MET A 194 9.43 -1.71 6.80
C MET A 194 10.01 -1.80 5.39
N GLU A 195 10.84 -0.84 5.00
CA GLU A 195 11.31 -0.73 3.63
C GLU A 195 12.07 -1.95 3.13
N THR A 196 11.95 -2.23 1.83
CA THR A 196 12.67 -3.32 1.12
C THR A 196 12.45 -4.72 1.70
N SER A 197 11.37 -4.90 2.47
CA SER A 197 11.01 -6.18 3.07
C SER A 197 10.17 -7.04 2.13
N VAL A 198 10.36 -8.36 2.24
CA VAL A 198 9.70 -9.38 1.42
C VAL A 198 8.78 -10.19 2.31
N PHE A 199 7.50 -10.19 1.99
CA PHE A 199 6.45 -11.00 2.63
C PHE A 199 6.12 -12.16 1.71
N ASN A 200 6.71 -13.31 2.03
CA ASN A 200 6.49 -14.56 1.31
C ASN A 200 5.31 -15.35 1.89
N GLY A 201 5.03 -15.22 3.18
CA GLY A 201 3.76 -15.61 3.81
C GLY A 201 2.72 -14.49 3.77
N ASP A 202 1.48 -14.79 4.21
CA ASP A 202 0.44 -13.77 4.37
C ASP A 202 0.87 -12.72 5.41
N ALA A 203 0.52 -11.46 5.14
CA ALA A 203 0.82 -10.34 6.03
C ALA A 203 -0.48 -9.62 6.41
N SER A 204 -0.78 -9.47 7.70
CA SER A 204 -1.97 -8.75 8.15
C SER A 204 -1.63 -7.74 9.25
N PHE A 205 -1.91 -6.47 8.98
CA PHE A 205 -1.81 -5.32 9.87
C PHE A 205 -3.18 -4.65 10.08
N SER A 206 -4.27 -5.37 9.79
CA SER A 206 -5.64 -4.85 9.81
C SER A 206 -6.02 -4.25 11.16
N GLY A 207 -6.81 -3.18 11.17
CA GLY A 207 -7.23 -2.53 12.43
C GLY A 207 -6.10 -1.78 13.14
N GLY A 208 -4.92 -1.65 12.51
CA GLY A 208 -3.77 -0.99 13.11
C GLY A 208 -3.99 0.51 13.33
N THR A 209 -3.49 1.04 14.44
CA THR A 209 -3.52 2.47 14.75
C THR A 209 -2.10 3.02 14.75
N TYR A 210 -1.81 3.92 13.82
CA TYR A 210 -0.48 4.49 13.63
C TYR A 210 -0.46 5.96 14.08
N LEU A 211 0.18 6.22 15.21
CA LEU A 211 0.33 7.55 15.81
C LEU A 211 1.72 8.15 15.55
N GLY A 212 2.70 7.29 15.22
CA GLY A 212 4.06 7.68 14.86
C GLY A 212 4.13 8.74 13.77
N LYS A 213 5.28 9.41 13.68
CA LYS A 213 5.48 10.49 12.70
C LYS A 213 5.70 9.92 11.29
N THR A 214 6.40 8.81 11.23
CA THR A 214 6.93 8.23 10.00
C THR A 214 6.48 6.78 9.84
N ILE A 215 5.91 6.45 8.67
CA ILE A 215 5.57 5.07 8.29
C ILE A 215 6.10 4.82 6.89
N TYR A 216 7.22 4.12 6.80
CA TYR A 216 7.92 3.85 5.55
C TYR A 216 7.76 2.40 5.13
N VAL A 217 7.06 2.20 4.02
CA VAL A 217 6.75 0.89 3.43
C VAL A 217 7.10 0.92 1.93
N PHE A 218 8.29 1.41 1.60
CA PHE A 218 8.75 1.50 0.22
C PHE A 218 9.48 0.23 -0.22
N GLY A 219 9.39 -0.09 -1.51
CA GLY A 219 10.12 -1.20 -2.13
C GLY A 219 9.81 -2.58 -1.54
N CYS A 220 8.64 -2.75 -0.90
CA CYS A 220 8.24 -4.03 -0.31
C CYS A 220 7.72 -4.99 -1.38
N ILE A 221 7.87 -6.29 -1.15
CA ILE A 221 7.35 -7.34 -2.05
C ILE A 221 6.38 -8.22 -1.26
N TYR A 222 5.11 -8.24 -1.67
CA TYR A 222 4.07 -9.09 -1.09
C TYR A 222 3.76 -10.23 -2.06
N ARG A 223 4.37 -11.40 -1.84
CA ARG A 223 4.14 -12.60 -2.67
C ARG A 223 2.81 -13.29 -2.37
N ARG A 224 2.25 -13.03 -1.18
CA ARG A 224 0.94 -13.51 -0.72
C ARG A 224 0.05 -12.31 -0.36
N ASN A 225 -1.06 -12.57 0.31
CA ASN A 225 -2.04 -11.54 0.58
C ASN A 225 -1.53 -10.56 1.63
N LEU A 226 -1.79 -9.28 1.39
CA LEU A 226 -1.65 -8.21 2.35
C LEU A 226 -3.03 -7.75 2.79
N ASP A 227 -3.23 -7.70 4.10
CA ASP A 227 -4.39 -7.07 4.71
C ASP A 227 -3.94 -5.91 5.62
N ARG A 228 -4.28 -4.69 5.22
CA ARG A 228 -4.14 -3.43 5.97
C ARG A 228 -5.47 -2.69 6.02
N SER A 229 -6.58 -3.44 5.99
CA SER A 229 -7.91 -2.88 6.11
C SER A 229 -8.15 -2.26 7.49
N HIS A 230 -9.14 -1.38 7.60
CA HIS A 230 -9.59 -0.80 8.87
C HIS A 230 -8.50 -0.08 9.69
N CYS A 231 -7.44 0.42 9.05
CA CYS A 231 -6.35 1.09 9.74
C CYS A 231 -6.63 2.58 9.97
N THR A 232 -6.05 3.15 11.02
CA THR A 232 -6.07 4.60 11.27
C THR A 232 -4.64 5.15 11.24
N TYR A 233 -4.38 6.11 10.37
CA TYR A 233 -3.07 6.72 10.16
C TYR A 233 -3.07 8.18 10.60
N GLY A 234 -2.15 8.50 11.50
CA GLY A 234 -1.93 9.84 11.98
C GLY A 234 -3.04 10.36 12.86
N ALA A 235 -3.74 9.50 13.63
CA ALA A 235 -4.68 9.97 14.65
C ALA A 235 -3.93 10.93 15.60
N VAL A 236 -4.32 12.21 15.57
CA VAL A 236 -3.62 13.26 16.28
C VAL A 236 -4.33 13.59 17.58
N GLU A 237 -3.63 13.51 18.70
CA GLU A 237 -3.82 14.45 19.81
C GLU A 237 -2.80 15.59 19.64
N GLY A 238 -3.26 16.80 19.23
CA GLY A 238 -2.43 18.03 19.16
C GLY A 238 -1.95 18.52 17.77
N ASN A 239 -2.27 19.78 17.43
CA ASN A 239 -1.90 20.45 16.16
C ASN A 239 -0.38 20.45 15.88
N TYR A 240 0.04 19.73 14.82
CA TYR A 240 1.36 19.88 14.22
C TYR A 240 1.23 20.25 12.73
N HIS A 241 1.82 21.37 12.34
CA HIS A 241 1.89 21.85 10.96
C HIS A 241 3.35 21.80 10.47
N GLY A 242 3.70 20.78 9.69
CA GLY A 242 5.01 20.64 9.04
C GLY A 242 4.98 19.50 8.02
N TYR A 243 5.56 19.74 6.84
CA TYR A 243 5.63 18.78 5.74
C TYR A 243 6.34 17.49 6.16
N THR A 244 5.82 16.35 5.68
CA THR A 244 6.19 14.93 5.91
C THR A 244 5.72 14.31 7.23
N HIS A 245 4.43 13.98 7.29
CA HIS A 245 3.88 13.00 8.25
C HIS A 245 2.90 12.07 7.51
N ASP A 246 3.36 11.47 6.41
CA ASP A 246 2.51 10.74 5.47
C ASP A 246 2.75 9.23 5.55
N PHE A 247 1.68 8.43 5.48
CA PHE A 247 1.84 7.01 5.17
C PHE A 247 2.51 6.90 3.80
N THR A 248 3.73 6.38 3.74
CA THR A 248 4.53 6.36 2.52
C THR A 248 4.78 4.92 2.07
N ALA A 249 4.19 4.55 0.94
CA ALA A 249 4.34 3.23 0.33
C ALA A 249 4.63 3.38 -1.17
N ALA A 250 5.92 3.45 -1.53
CA ALA A 250 6.34 3.70 -2.90
C ALA A 250 7.13 2.54 -3.50
N GLY A 251 6.89 2.24 -4.78
CA GLY A 251 7.68 1.24 -5.51
C GLY A 251 7.54 -0.20 -5.02
N SER A 252 6.46 -0.52 -4.30
CA SER A 252 6.18 -1.87 -3.79
C SER A 252 5.50 -2.75 -4.85
N VAL A 253 5.62 -4.07 -4.69
CA VAL A 253 5.07 -5.09 -5.59
C VAL A 253 4.11 -6.00 -4.84
N TYR A 254 2.89 -6.16 -5.36
CA TYR A 254 1.81 -6.97 -4.78
C TYR A 254 1.43 -8.09 -5.74
N ARG A 255 1.88 -9.31 -5.44
CA ARG A 255 1.57 -10.52 -6.21
C ARG A 255 0.25 -11.14 -5.76
N GLY A 256 0.01 -11.13 -4.45
CA GLY A 256 -1.28 -11.51 -3.85
C GLY A 256 -2.25 -10.33 -3.79
N ALA A 257 -3.44 -10.59 -3.23
CA ALA A 257 -4.43 -9.55 -3.01
C ALA A 257 -3.92 -8.53 -1.97
N ALA A 258 -4.21 -7.26 -2.19
CA ALA A 258 -3.89 -6.17 -1.27
C ALA A 258 -5.18 -5.49 -0.83
N ASP A 259 -5.58 -5.71 0.42
CA ASP A 259 -6.70 -5.02 1.04
C ASP A 259 -6.17 -3.87 1.91
N LEU A 260 -6.55 -2.63 1.57
CA LEU A 260 -6.28 -1.41 2.32
C LEU A 260 -7.59 -0.66 2.61
N SER A 261 -8.73 -1.32 2.44
CA SER A 261 -10.07 -0.74 2.52
C SER A 261 -10.40 -0.22 3.92
N ASN A 262 -11.45 0.60 4.00
CA ASN A 262 -12.05 1.08 5.25
C ASN A 262 -11.06 1.77 6.21
N SER A 263 -10.00 2.36 5.67
CA SER A 263 -8.95 3.01 6.45
C SER A 263 -9.15 4.53 6.53
N THR A 264 -8.68 5.13 7.62
CA THR A 264 -8.71 6.58 7.84
C THR A 264 -7.30 7.14 7.82
N TYR A 265 -7.08 8.19 7.05
CA TYR A 265 -5.82 8.93 6.94
C TYR A 265 -6.06 10.36 7.39
N ASP A 266 -5.76 10.65 8.67
CA ASP A 266 -5.91 11.99 9.22
C ASP A 266 -4.79 12.94 8.73
N ARG A 267 -3.68 12.36 8.26
CA ARG A 267 -2.57 13.05 7.59
C ARG A 267 -2.48 12.64 6.12
N GLY A 268 -1.42 13.08 5.42
CA GLY A 268 -1.27 12.76 4.00
C GLY A 268 -0.95 11.29 3.75
N VAL A 269 -1.17 10.84 2.52
CA VAL A 269 -0.77 9.51 2.04
C VAL A 269 -0.04 9.65 0.72
N CYS A 270 1.10 8.98 0.63
CA CYS A 270 1.96 8.95 -0.54
C CYS A 270 2.21 7.50 -0.94
N SER A 271 1.42 6.98 -1.87
CA SER A 271 1.55 5.63 -2.38
C SER A 271 1.60 5.58 -3.91
N HIS A 272 2.82 5.75 -4.45
CA HIS A 272 3.05 5.89 -5.88
C HIS A 272 4.04 4.86 -6.43
N GLY A 273 3.99 4.61 -7.74
CA GLY A 273 4.97 3.76 -8.40
C GLY A 273 4.83 2.27 -8.10
N ASN A 274 3.76 1.85 -7.43
CA ASN A 274 3.54 0.47 -7.02
C ASN A 274 3.03 -0.39 -8.19
N THR A 275 3.19 -1.71 -8.06
CA THR A 275 2.70 -2.70 -9.04
C THR A 275 1.81 -3.72 -8.36
N TYR A 276 0.55 -3.83 -8.78
CA TYR A 276 -0.45 -4.76 -8.26
C TYR A 276 -0.78 -5.81 -9.31
N TYR A 277 -0.21 -7.01 -9.19
CA TYR A 277 -0.60 -8.15 -10.01
C TYR A 277 -1.84 -8.85 -9.46
N GLY A 278 -1.99 -8.88 -8.13
CA GLY A 278 -3.22 -9.26 -7.46
C GLY A 278 -4.20 -8.08 -7.34
N PRO A 279 -5.47 -8.35 -6.98
CA PRO A 279 -6.47 -7.30 -6.83
C PRO A 279 -6.09 -6.34 -5.69
N ALA A 280 -6.41 -5.06 -5.87
CA ALA A 280 -6.19 -4.01 -4.89
C ALA A 280 -7.53 -3.39 -4.46
N ASP A 281 -7.85 -3.48 -3.17
CA ASP A 281 -9.03 -2.86 -2.58
C ASP A 281 -8.61 -1.72 -1.65
N LEU A 282 -9.05 -0.51 -1.97
CA LEU A 282 -8.88 0.71 -1.19
C LEU A 282 -10.25 1.40 -1.00
N SER A 283 -11.34 0.65 -1.06
CA SER A 283 -12.70 1.17 -0.92
C SER A 283 -13.03 1.65 0.49
N GLY A 284 -14.02 2.52 0.62
CA GLY A 284 -14.53 2.98 1.92
C GLY A 284 -13.53 3.81 2.75
N CYS A 285 -12.44 4.29 2.16
CA CYS A 285 -11.41 5.04 2.87
C CYS A 285 -11.81 6.51 3.11
N THR A 286 -11.36 7.07 4.21
CA THR A 286 -11.47 8.50 4.52
C THR A 286 -10.09 9.15 4.55
N TYR A 287 -9.85 10.11 3.65
CA TYR A 287 -8.60 10.85 3.55
C TYR A 287 -8.84 12.30 3.97
N ARG A 288 -8.33 12.72 5.12
CA ARG A 288 -8.37 14.12 5.55
C ARG A 288 -7.18 14.92 5.04
N GLY A 289 -6.02 14.28 4.93
CA GLY A 289 -4.82 14.86 4.33
C GLY A 289 -4.76 14.70 2.81
N LYS A 290 -3.70 15.27 2.20
CA LYS A 290 -3.46 15.16 0.76
C LYS A 290 -3.19 13.73 0.34
N VAL A 291 -3.62 13.36 -0.86
CA VAL A 291 -3.48 12.00 -1.40
C VAL A 291 -2.62 12.00 -2.64
N ASN A 292 -1.65 11.08 -2.70
CA ASN A 292 -0.90 10.75 -3.91
C ASN A 292 -0.92 9.24 -4.15
N TYR A 293 -1.73 8.79 -5.11
CA TYR A 293 -1.79 7.46 -5.68
C TYR A 293 -1.34 7.42 -7.15
N SER A 294 -0.44 8.32 -7.56
CA SER A 294 -0.03 8.39 -8.96
C SER A 294 0.95 7.28 -9.37
N LYS A 295 1.11 7.08 -10.68
CA LYS A 295 2.17 6.22 -11.24
C LYS A 295 2.07 4.75 -10.86
N ASN A 296 0.88 4.28 -10.48
CA ASN A 296 0.66 2.89 -10.10
C ASN A 296 0.32 2.03 -11.32
N ARG A 297 0.60 0.72 -11.23
CA ARG A 297 0.36 -0.27 -12.29
C ARG A 297 -0.54 -1.37 -11.76
N TYR A 298 -1.72 -1.55 -12.34
CA TYR A 298 -2.74 -2.49 -11.91
C TYR A 298 -2.94 -3.59 -12.96
N GLY A 299 -2.35 -4.74 -12.72
CA GLY A 299 -2.51 -5.96 -13.52
C GLY A 299 -3.86 -6.62 -13.32
N ALA A 300 -4.39 -6.56 -12.09
CA ALA A 300 -5.73 -6.99 -11.72
C ALA A 300 -6.60 -5.79 -11.33
N ASN A 301 -7.81 -6.05 -10.83
CA ASN A 301 -8.80 -5.02 -10.55
C ASN A 301 -8.36 -4.10 -9.40
N LEU A 302 -8.67 -2.82 -9.56
CA LEU A 302 -8.56 -1.78 -8.53
C LEU A 302 -9.96 -1.36 -8.08
N THR A 303 -10.19 -1.33 -6.77
CA THR A 303 -11.41 -0.76 -6.17
C THR A 303 -11.04 0.40 -5.26
N MET A 304 -11.52 1.60 -5.57
CA MET A 304 -11.44 2.84 -4.78
C MET A 304 -12.83 3.47 -4.67
N ARG A 305 -13.84 2.63 -4.43
CA ARG A 305 -15.24 3.00 -4.37
C ARG A 305 -15.62 3.54 -2.98
N GLY A 306 -16.52 4.52 -2.93
CA GLY A 306 -17.11 4.96 -1.67
C GLY A 306 -16.13 5.70 -0.76
N CYS A 307 -15.09 6.32 -1.33
CA CYS A 307 -14.07 7.02 -0.56
C CYS A 307 -14.44 8.50 -0.36
N THR A 308 -13.91 9.11 0.71
CA THR A 308 -14.03 10.55 0.95
C THR A 308 -12.65 11.21 0.98
N TYR A 309 -12.46 12.25 0.17
CA TYR A 309 -11.22 13.01 0.05
C TYR A 309 -11.44 14.46 0.53
N GLY A 310 -11.00 14.76 1.74
CA GLY A 310 -11.10 16.09 2.36
C GLY A 310 -10.08 17.11 1.85
N ALA A 311 -8.98 16.65 1.24
CA ALA A 311 -7.95 17.49 0.63
C ALA A 311 -7.61 16.99 -0.78
N SER A 312 -6.71 17.71 -1.47
CA SER A 312 -6.38 17.44 -2.87
C SER A 312 -5.85 16.02 -3.10
N ALA A 313 -6.28 15.38 -4.19
CA ALA A 313 -5.89 14.02 -4.55
C ALA A 313 -5.25 13.94 -5.94
N GLN A 314 -4.14 13.20 -6.05
CA GLN A 314 -3.46 12.88 -7.30
C GLN A 314 -3.52 11.37 -7.50
N ILE A 315 -4.33 10.89 -8.46
CA ILE A 315 -4.58 9.46 -8.71
C ILE A 315 -4.06 9.04 -10.10
N GLY A 316 -3.79 10.02 -10.96
CA GLY A 316 -3.40 9.85 -12.35
C GLY A 316 -2.07 9.15 -12.63
N GLU A 317 -1.64 9.23 -13.88
CA GLU A 317 -0.37 8.68 -14.38
C GLU A 317 -0.27 7.16 -14.22
N SER A 318 -1.41 6.48 -14.10
CA SER A 318 -1.50 5.06 -13.76
C SER A 318 -1.90 4.20 -14.97
N ALA A 319 -1.52 2.92 -14.95
CA ALA A 319 -1.86 1.96 -16.00
C ALA A 319 -2.73 0.83 -15.46
N HIS A 320 -3.86 0.57 -16.11
CA HIS A 320 -4.88 -0.38 -15.66
C HIS A 320 -5.11 -1.45 -16.74
N MET A 321 -4.64 -2.66 -16.48
CA MET A 321 -5.00 -3.85 -17.25
C MET A 321 -6.34 -4.42 -16.79
N GLY A 322 -6.52 -4.54 -15.46
CA GLY A 322 -7.80 -4.88 -14.85
C GLY A 322 -8.76 -3.70 -14.84
N ASP A 323 -9.97 -3.96 -14.35
CA ASP A 323 -11.00 -2.92 -14.21
C ASP A 323 -10.64 -1.97 -13.05
N ALA A 324 -11.04 -0.70 -13.16
CA ALA A 324 -10.84 0.33 -12.15
C ALA A 324 -12.19 0.92 -11.71
N ASP A 325 -12.51 0.80 -10.42
CA ASP A 325 -13.73 1.34 -9.83
C ASP A 325 -13.41 2.51 -8.88
N TYR A 326 -13.75 3.73 -9.29
CA TYR A 326 -13.66 4.97 -8.51
C TYR A 326 -15.05 5.53 -8.12
N SER A 327 -16.10 4.72 -8.26
CA SER A 327 -17.49 5.16 -8.14
C SER A 327 -17.86 5.56 -6.70
N CYS A 328 -18.99 6.25 -6.56
CA CYS A 328 -19.59 6.61 -5.27
C CYS A 328 -18.66 7.40 -4.31
N SER A 329 -17.62 8.05 -4.83
CA SER A 329 -16.64 8.76 -4.01
C SER A 329 -16.94 10.25 -3.92
N VAL A 330 -16.52 10.89 -2.84
CA VAL A 330 -16.72 12.33 -2.58
C VAL A 330 -15.36 13.02 -2.52
N TYR A 331 -15.18 14.05 -3.34
CA TYR A 331 -13.98 14.87 -3.39
C TYR A 331 -14.31 16.30 -2.96
N GLU A 332 -13.92 16.67 -1.74
CA GLU A 332 -14.15 18.00 -1.17
C GLU A 332 -13.22 19.05 -1.79
N ALA A 333 -12.05 18.62 -2.28
CA ALA A 333 -11.04 19.46 -2.94
C ALA A 333 -10.67 18.90 -4.32
N ASP A 334 -9.68 19.51 -4.97
CA ASP A 334 -9.31 19.16 -6.34
C ASP A 334 -8.76 17.73 -6.47
N VAL A 335 -9.17 17.02 -7.52
CA VAL A 335 -8.67 15.69 -7.88
C VAL A 335 -8.18 15.62 -9.31
N SER A 336 -7.06 14.93 -9.52
CA SER A 336 -6.48 14.70 -10.84
C SER A 336 -6.32 13.20 -11.14
N PHE A 337 -6.90 12.78 -12.26
CA PHE A 337 -6.71 11.47 -12.89
C PHE A 337 -5.80 11.56 -14.13
N TYR A 338 -5.16 12.71 -14.32
CA TYR A 338 -4.36 13.05 -15.51
C TYR A 338 -3.47 11.91 -16.00
N GLY A 339 -3.50 11.62 -17.31
CA GLY A 339 -2.51 10.74 -17.94
C GLY A 339 -2.69 9.24 -17.69
N SER A 340 -3.79 8.80 -17.07
CA SER A 340 -4.07 7.38 -16.85
C SER A 340 -4.51 6.62 -18.11
N ARG A 341 -4.21 5.32 -18.15
CA ARG A 341 -4.53 4.42 -19.27
C ARG A 341 -5.32 3.21 -18.80
N TYR A 342 -6.47 2.98 -19.40
CA TYR A 342 -7.40 1.91 -19.03
C TYR A 342 -7.58 0.94 -20.18
N LEU A 343 -6.91 -0.20 -20.09
CA LEU A 343 -7.13 -1.35 -20.97
C LEU A 343 -8.40 -2.12 -20.53
N GLY A 344 -8.58 -2.26 -19.22
CA GLY A 344 -9.86 -2.65 -18.58
C GLY A 344 -10.85 -1.49 -18.54
N ASN A 345 -12.05 -1.74 -18.03
CA ASN A 345 -13.09 -0.72 -17.88
C ASN A 345 -12.76 0.21 -16.71
N ALA A 346 -13.22 1.46 -16.79
CA ALA A 346 -13.10 2.44 -15.72
C ALA A 346 -14.48 3.00 -15.37
N THR A 347 -14.83 3.03 -14.09
CA THR A 347 -16.06 3.68 -13.63
C THR A 347 -15.75 4.74 -12.57
N PHE A 348 -16.41 5.88 -12.72
CA PHE A 348 -16.41 7.03 -11.83
C PHE A 348 -17.85 7.37 -11.41
N ALA A 349 -18.79 6.47 -11.68
CA ALA A 349 -20.22 6.71 -11.57
C ALA A 349 -20.63 7.15 -10.16
N GLU A 350 -21.64 8.00 -10.06
CA GLU A 350 -22.23 8.48 -8.79
C GLU A 350 -21.23 9.21 -7.87
N SER A 351 -20.03 9.55 -8.35
CA SER A 351 -19.06 10.34 -7.59
C SER A 351 -19.41 11.83 -7.58
N GLN A 352 -19.05 12.50 -6.50
CA GLN A 352 -19.32 13.92 -6.25
C GLN A 352 -18.00 14.70 -6.20
N TYR A 353 -17.82 15.62 -7.14
CA TYR A 353 -16.65 16.51 -7.22
C TYR A 353 -17.05 17.91 -6.76
N ARG A 354 -16.71 18.27 -5.52
CA ARG A 354 -16.97 19.60 -4.95
C ARG A 354 -15.84 20.60 -5.26
N GLY A 355 -14.63 20.08 -5.48
CA GLY A 355 -13.51 20.81 -6.08
C GLY A 355 -13.35 20.55 -7.58
N GLY A 356 -12.22 21.00 -8.15
CA GLY A 356 -11.86 20.77 -9.54
C GLY A 356 -11.59 19.29 -9.82
N VAL A 357 -11.93 18.83 -11.03
CA VAL A 357 -11.64 17.46 -11.46
C VAL A 357 -10.99 17.44 -12.84
N TYR A 358 -9.85 16.76 -12.93
CA TYR A 358 -9.00 16.74 -14.13
C TYR A 358 -8.84 15.31 -14.65
N HIS A 359 -9.68 14.96 -15.63
CA HIS A 359 -9.62 13.75 -16.45
C HIS A 359 -8.88 14.02 -17.78
N ALA A 360 -7.74 14.72 -17.70
CA ALA A 360 -7.04 15.22 -18.88
C ALA A 360 -5.98 14.23 -19.38
N SER A 361 -5.82 14.14 -20.71
CA SER A 361 -4.84 13.26 -21.37
C SER A 361 -4.91 11.78 -20.94
N GLU A 362 -6.11 11.28 -20.63
CA GLU A 362 -6.36 9.88 -20.33
C GLU A 362 -6.66 9.07 -21.60
N GLN A 363 -6.44 7.76 -21.56
CA GLN A 363 -6.79 6.84 -22.65
C GLN A 363 -7.68 5.71 -22.13
N PHE A 364 -8.90 5.62 -22.65
CA PHE A 364 -9.86 4.58 -22.32
C PHE A 364 -10.02 3.61 -23.50
N ILE A 365 -9.30 2.48 -23.46
CA ILE A 365 -9.52 1.35 -24.40
C ILE A 365 -10.70 0.49 -23.92
N GLY A 366 -10.82 0.30 -22.60
CA GLY A 366 -12.06 -0.17 -21.97
C GLY A 366 -13.12 0.92 -21.98
N SER A 367 -14.34 0.56 -21.56
CA SER A 367 -15.42 1.53 -21.46
C SER A 367 -15.20 2.44 -20.26
N ALA A 368 -15.63 3.70 -20.38
CA ALA A 368 -15.58 4.70 -19.31
C ALA A 368 -16.99 5.07 -18.87
N ASN A 369 -17.29 4.95 -17.58
CA ASN A 369 -18.62 5.23 -17.05
C ASN A 369 -18.57 6.41 -16.06
N PHE A 370 -19.27 7.50 -16.40
CA PHE A 370 -19.46 8.71 -15.61
C PHE A 370 -20.95 8.97 -15.30
N ASP A 371 -21.77 7.93 -15.29
CA ASP A 371 -23.20 8.04 -15.00
C ASP A 371 -23.44 8.60 -13.60
N GLY A 372 -24.41 9.51 -13.46
CA GLY A 372 -24.80 10.10 -12.18
C GLY A 372 -23.73 10.97 -11.50
N VAL A 373 -22.61 11.25 -12.17
CA VAL A 373 -21.53 12.08 -11.60
C VAL A 373 -22.01 13.50 -11.36
N GLN A 374 -21.61 14.08 -10.23
CA GLN A 374 -21.95 15.45 -9.87
C GLN A 374 -20.70 16.33 -9.88
N PHE A 375 -20.64 17.27 -10.82
CA PHE A 375 -19.63 18.34 -10.85
C PHE A 375 -20.20 19.55 -10.09
N GLY A 376 -19.61 19.96 -8.98
CA GLY A 376 -20.30 20.78 -7.96
C GLY A 376 -19.44 21.87 -7.33
N HIS A 377 -19.03 22.86 -8.13
CA HIS A 377 -18.14 23.99 -7.78
C HIS A 377 -18.76 25.08 -6.89
N THR A 378 -19.77 24.75 -6.07
CA THR A 378 -20.57 25.78 -5.36
C THR A 378 -19.77 26.55 -4.32
N ALA A 379 -18.72 25.95 -3.76
CA ALA A 379 -17.81 26.58 -2.80
C ALA A 379 -16.57 27.22 -3.46
N ASN A 380 -16.24 26.87 -4.72
CA ASN A 380 -15.07 27.37 -5.44
C ASN A 380 -15.41 27.65 -6.93
N PRO A 381 -15.85 28.87 -7.29
CA PRO A 381 -16.23 29.21 -8.66
C PRO A 381 -15.11 29.13 -9.71
N GLN A 382 -13.85 29.00 -9.29
CA GLN A 382 -12.68 28.84 -10.17
C GLN A 382 -12.37 27.37 -10.49
N ALA A 383 -12.95 26.44 -9.74
CA ALA A 383 -12.76 25.02 -9.98
C ALA A 383 -13.35 24.61 -11.33
N SER A 384 -12.64 23.73 -12.02
CA SER A 384 -12.93 23.33 -13.40
C SER A 384 -13.06 21.82 -13.48
N SER A 385 -13.92 21.36 -14.39
CA SER A 385 -14.03 19.96 -14.77
C SER A 385 -13.51 19.83 -16.20
N SER A 386 -12.51 18.98 -16.44
CA SER A 386 -11.84 18.90 -17.73
C SER A 386 -11.50 17.47 -18.13
N PHE A 387 -11.86 17.11 -19.35
CA PHE A 387 -11.49 15.88 -20.05
C PHE A 387 -10.45 16.14 -21.16
N ARG A 388 -9.87 17.34 -21.19
CA ARG A 388 -9.09 17.85 -22.32
C ARG A 388 -8.03 16.87 -22.82
N GLY A 389 -8.00 16.65 -24.13
CA GLY A 389 -7.01 15.80 -24.79
C GLY A 389 -7.15 14.30 -24.51
N SER A 390 -8.22 13.85 -23.83
CA SER A 390 -8.44 12.43 -23.54
C SER A 390 -9.00 11.68 -24.75
N VAL A 391 -8.66 10.39 -24.83
CA VAL A 391 -9.05 9.48 -25.91
C VAL A 391 -10.01 8.43 -25.38
N PHE A 392 -11.24 8.44 -25.89
CA PHE A 392 -12.29 7.45 -25.61
C PHE A 392 -12.39 6.46 -26.77
N ALA A 393 -11.60 5.39 -26.70
CA ALA A 393 -11.58 4.33 -27.70
C ALA A 393 -12.64 3.24 -27.42
N GLY A 394 -12.96 3.00 -26.14
CA GLY A 394 -14.15 2.29 -25.70
C GLY A 394 -15.38 3.20 -25.65
N GLY A 395 -16.53 2.64 -25.24
CA GLY A 395 -17.75 3.43 -25.05
C GLY A 395 -17.64 4.35 -23.82
N VAL A 396 -18.33 5.48 -23.88
CA VAL A 396 -18.41 6.45 -22.78
C VAL A 396 -19.87 6.80 -22.47
N SER A 397 -20.20 6.94 -21.19
CA SER A 397 -21.53 7.31 -20.73
C SER A 397 -21.46 8.35 -19.61
N PHE A 398 -22.33 9.36 -19.68
CA PHE A 398 -22.54 10.43 -18.70
C PHE A 398 -24.02 10.53 -18.31
N MET A 399 -24.75 9.43 -18.33
CA MET A 399 -26.19 9.43 -18.13
C MET A 399 -26.55 9.88 -16.71
N GLY A 400 -27.40 10.90 -16.62
CA GLY A 400 -27.78 11.50 -15.33
C GLY A 400 -26.66 12.28 -14.63
N ALA A 401 -25.52 12.51 -15.30
CA ALA A 401 -24.50 13.39 -14.76
C ALA A 401 -25.00 14.84 -14.71
N HIS A 402 -24.56 15.58 -13.71
CA HIS A 402 -25.03 16.92 -13.42
C HIS A 402 -23.85 17.86 -13.14
N SER A 403 -23.97 19.11 -13.57
CA SER A 403 -23.02 20.16 -13.24
C SER A 403 -23.73 21.33 -12.56
N ALA A 404 -23.31 21.67 -11.34
CA ALA A 404 -23.71 22.87 -10.62
C ALA A 404 -22.77 24.07 -10.89
N GLY A 405 -21.80 23.91 -11.80
CA GLY A 405 -20.94 24.98 -12.33
C GLY A 405 -20.77 24.84 -13.85
N LYS A 406 -19.78 25.53 -14.43
CA LYS A 406 -19.48 25.41 -15.88
C LYS A 406 -19.42 23.95 -16.31
N PRO A 407 -20.06 23.55 -17.43
CA PRO A 407 -20.01 22.18 -17.90
C PRO A 407 -18.56 21.72 -18.16
N PRO A 408 -18.29 20.40 -18.05
CA PRO A 408 -16.96 19.87 -18.28
C PRO A 408 -16.43 20.18 -19.69
N ALA A 409 -15.15 20.51 -19.77
CA ALA A 409 -14.46 20.80 -21.03
C ALA A 409 -14.01 19.51 -21.72
N PHE A 410 -14.25 19.39 -23.03
CA PHE A 410 -13.88 18.24 -23.87
C PHE A 410 -12.98 18.63 -25.04
N ASP A 411 -12.31 19.78 -24.94
CA ASP A 411 -11.40 20.27 -25.97
C ASP A 411 -10.34 19.23 -26.31
N GLU A 412 -10.09 19.01 -27.60
CA GLU A 412 -9.09 18.07 -28.10
C GLU A 412 -9.34 16.60 -27.73
N CYS A 413 -10.53 16.26 -27.21
CA CYS A 413 -10.92 14.87 -27.02
C CYS A 413 -11.07 14.14 -28.35
N VAL A 414 -10.79 12.84 -28.33
CA VAL A 414 -10.96 11.94 -29.46
C VAL A 414 -11.92 10.81 -29.09
N PHE A 415 -12.98 10.62 -29.88
CA PHE A 415 -14.02 9.64 -29.63
C PHE A 415 -14.07 8.54 -30.71
N ASN A 416 -14.41 7.32 -30.29
CA ASN A 416 -14.75 6.24 -31.21
C ASN A 416 -16.26 6.23 -31.49
N ASP A 417 -16.65 6.76 -32.65
CA ASP A 417 -18.06 6.83 -33.08
C ASP A 417 -18.71 5.47 -33.36
N SER A 418 -17.93 4.39 -33.40
CA SER A 418 -18.46 3.02 -33.51
C SER A 418 -18.93 2.46 -32.15
N CYS A 419 -18.66 3.16 -31.05
CA CYS A 419 -19.10 2.82 -29.71
C CYS A 419 -20.24 3.75 -29.24
N VAL A 420 -20.88 3.38 -28.13
CA VAL A 420 -21.82 4.26 -27.45
C VAL A 420 -21.05 5.46 -26.89
N ASN A 421 -21.49 6.66 -27.24
CA ASN A 421 -21.03 7.91 -26.67
C ASN A 421 -22.27 8.64 -26.15
N ASP A 422 -22.63 8.37 -24.90
CA ASP A 422 -23.82 8.94 -24.28
C ASP A 422 -23.43 10.09 -23.37
N PHE A 423 -23.81 11.31 -23.76
CA PHE A 423 -23.56 12.49 -22.95
C PHE A 423 -24.77 12.89 -22.11
N GLY A 424 -25.92 12.23 -22.27
CA GLY A 424 -27.18 12.63 -21.65
C GLY A 424 -27.52 14.13 -21.85
N PRO A 425 -28.52 14.66 -21.14
CA PRO A 425 -28.54 16.07 -20.84
C PRO A 425 -27.50 16.31 -19.72
N LEU A 426 -26.42 17.04 -20.03
CA LEU A 426 -25.49 17.59 -19.04
C LEU A 426 -25.81 19.08 -18.80
N PRO A 427 -26.95 19.44 -18.18
CA PRO A 427 -27.31 20.83 -17.97
C PRO A 427 -26.57 21.41 -16.76
N TYR A 428 -26.10 22.64 -16.93
CA TYR A 428 -25.82 23.59 -15.87
C TYR A 428 -26.68 24.83 -16.10
N SER A 429 -27.64 25.10 -15.22
CA SER A 429 -28.63 26.16 -15.47
C SER A 429 -29.28 25.97 -16.87
N GLU A 430 -29.41 27.03 -17.67
CA GLU A 430 -29.89 26.97 -19.07
C GLU A 430 -28.85 26.46 -20.09
N HIS A 431 -27.61 26.13 -19.68
CA HIS A 431 -26.51 25.81 -20.59
C HIS A 431 -26.13 24.33 -20.51
N ALA A 432 -26.21 23.60 -21.62
CA ALA A 432 -25.69 22.24 -21.74
C ALA A 432 -24.20 22.23 -22.14
N VAL A 433 -23.55 21.06 -22.05
CA VAL A 433 -22.28 20.82 -22.77
C VAL A 433 -22.46 21.24 -24.24
N PRO A 434 -21.62 22.14 -24.79
CA PRO A 434 -21.72 22.51 -26.19
C PRO A 434 -21.50 21.28 -27.07
N MET A 435 -22.45 20.97 -27.95
CA MET A 435 -22.39 19.82 -28.86
C MET A 435 -22.20 20.28 -30.31
N SER A 436 -21.43 19.52 -31.08
CA SER A 436 -21.31 19.65 -32.53
C SER A 436 -21.73 18.32 -33.18
N GLY A 437 -23.03 18.17 -33.43
CA GLY A 437 -23.62 16.89 -33.81
C GLY A 437 -23.78 15.97 -32.60
N ALA A 438 -23.26 14.74 -32.68
CA ALA A 438 -23.37 13.75 -31.60
C ALA A 438 -22.22 13.83 -30.57
N LEU A 439 -21.20 14.66 -30.80
CA LEU A 439 -20.02 14.79 -29.95
C LEU A 439 -19.90 16.20 -29.35
N PRO A 440 -19.17 16.37 -28.23
CA PRO A 440 -18.85 17.68 -27.69
C PRO A 440 -18.13 18.57 -28.71
N ALA A 441 -18.40 19.88 -28.67
CA ALA A 441 -17.70 20.86 -29.48
C ALA A 441 -16.19 20.85 -29.16
N ALA A 442 -15.36 21.20 -30.15
CA ALA A 442 -13.88 21.17 -30.07
C ALA A 442 -13.27 19.77 -29.82
N SER A 443 -14.07 18.71 -29.88
CA SER A 443 -13.62 17.33 -29.97
C SER A 443 -13.68 16.82 -31.41
N ARG A 444 -13.16 15.60 -31.66
CA ARG A 444 -13.27 14.93 -32.96
C ARG A 444 -13.45 13.43 -32.82
N SER A 445 -13.96 12.81 -33.86
CA SER A 445 -13.93 11.37 -34.02
C SER A 445 -12.52 10.87 -34.37
N LEU A 446 -12.28 9.58 -34.14
CA LEU A 446 -11.14 8.88 -34.72
C LEU A 446 -11.16 9.00 -36.26
N SER A 447 -10.02 9.33 -36.84
CA SER A 447 -9.82 9.21 -38.28
C SER A 447 -9.92 7.74 -38.73
N PHE A 448 -10.08 7.53 -40.04
CA PHE A 448 -10.10 6.18 -40.60
C PHE A 448 -8.84 5.37 -40.24
N LYS A 449 -7.65 5.99 -40.33
CA LYS A 449 -6.37 5.34 -40.00
C LYS A 449 -6.30 4.94 -38.52
N GLU A 450 -6.69 5.84 -37.61
CA GLU A 450 -6.73 5.59 -36.17
C GLU A 450 -7.75 4.48 -35.84
N SER A 451 -8.93 4.50 -36.45
CA SER A 451 -9.98 3.48 -36.26
C SER A 451 -9.52 2.08 -36.71
N VAL A 452 -8.79 1.99 -37.82
CA VAL A 452 -8.19 0.72 -38.29
C VAL A 452 -7.11 0.23 -37.33
N ALA A 453 -6.29 1.14 -36.78
CA ALA A 453 -5.27 0.79 -35.80
C ALA A 453 -5.90 0.34 -34.46
N LEU A 454 -6.91 1.05 -33.97
CA LEU A 454 -7.69 0.66 -32.79
C LEU A 454 -8.34 -0.72 -32.97
N SER A 455 -8.93 -0.99 -34.14
CA SER A 455 -9.53 -2.30 -34.43
C SER A 455 -8.52 -3.45 -34.31
N ARG A 456 -7.26 -3.23 -34.68
CA ARG A 456 -6.17 -4.23 -34.45
C ARG A 456 -5.84 -4.35 -32.96
N CYS A 457 -5.79 -3.23 -32.25
CA CYS A 457 -5.58 -3.19 -30.80
C CYS A 457 -6.66 -3.96 -30.04
N LEU A 458 -7.94 -3.74 -30.34
CA LEU A 458 -9.05 -4.43 -29.69
C LEU A 458 -9.02 -5.95 -29.94
N ARG A 459 -8.62 -6.39 -31.14
CA ARG A 459 -8.40 -7.82 -31.44
C ARG A 459 -7.23 -8.39 -30.63
N ALA A 460 -6.10 -7.68 -30.57
CA ALA A 460 -4.95 -8.10 -29.77
C ALA A 460 -5.29 -8.17 -28.26
N ARG A 461 -6.07 -7.20 -27.75
CA ARG A 461 -6.57 -7.19 -26.36
C ARG A 461 -7.45 -8.41 -26.09
N ALA A 462 -8.39 -8.72 -26.98
CA ALA A 462 -9.27 -9.88 -26.83
C ALA A 462 -8.50 -11.21 -26.88
N ALA A 463 -7.50 -11.32 -27.77
CA ALA A 463 -6.60 -12.47 -27.84
C ALA A 463 -5.78 -12.63 -26.55
N PHE A 464 -5.18 -11.54 -26.07
CA PHE A 464 -4.41 -11.53 -24.82
C PHE A 464 -5.27 -11.93 -23.61
N GLY A 465 -6.49 -11.38 -23.48
CA GLY A 465 -7.42 -11.79 -22.43
C GLY A 465 -7.83 -13.26 -22.53
N SER A 466 -7.90 -13.82 -23.73
CA SER A 466 -8.15 -15.26 -23.94
C SER A 466 -6.94 -16.10 -23.54
N TYR A 467 -5.73 -15.67 -23.89
CA TYR A 467 -4.48 -16.29 -23.46
C TYR A 467 -4.34 -16.30 -21.93
N LEU A 468 -4.61 -15.17 -21.25
CA LEU A 468 -4.57 -15.12 -19.79
C LEU A 468 -5.54 -16.10 -19.13
N ARG A 469 -6.70 -16.38 -19.74
CA ARG A 469 -7.65 -17.40 -19.24
C ARG A 469 -7.13 -18.84 -19.39
N THR A 470 -6.15 -19.09 -20.25
CA THR A 470 -5.51 -20.42 -20.36
C THR A 470 -4.43 -20.66 -19.32
N ILE A 471 -4.00 -19.62 -18.62
CA ILE A 471 -2.96 -19.67 -17.60
C ILE A 471 -3.62 -19.59 -16.22
N PRO A 472 -3.21 -20.41 -15.23
CA PRO A 472 -3.71 -20.28 -13.88
C PRO A 472 -3.46 -18.86 -13.32
N PHE A 473 -4.51 -18.24 -12.81
CA PHE A 473 -4.44 -16.92 -12.20
C PHE A 473 -3.39 -16.88 -11.08
N GLY A 474 -2.56 -15.84 -11.07
CA GLY A 474 -1.51 -15.64 -10.08
C GLY A 474 -0.26 -16.53 -10.25
N SER A 475 -0.22 -17.40 -11.26
CA SER A 475 1.01 -18.16 -11.57
C SER A 475 2.14 -17.24 -12.09
N PRO A 476 3.42 -17.68 -12.03
CA PRO A 476 4.54 -16.89 -12.56
C PRO A 476 4.37 -16.49 -14.03
N ALA A 477 3.85 -17.39 -14.87
CA ALA A 477 3.57 -17.10 -16.28
C ALA A 477 2.48 -16.02 -16.44
N TYR A 478 1.41 -16.09 -15.64
CA TYR A 478 0.34 -15.09 -15.63
C TYR A 478 0.90 -13.69 -15.28
N GLN A 479 1.71 -13.62 -14.23
CA GLN A 479 2.30 -12.38 -13.75
C GLN A 479 3.36 -11.83 -14.71
N ALA A 480 4.17 -12.69 -15.34
CA ALA A 480 5.14 -12.29 -16.36
C ALA A 480 4.45 -11.67 -17.58
N ALA A 481 3.36 -12.28 -18.05
CA ALA A 481 2.55 -11.74 -19.14
C ALA A 481 1.94 -10.36 -18.77
N GLN A 482 1.41 -10.21 -17.54
CA GLN A 482 0.96 -8.91 -17.04
C GLN A 482 2.09 -7.88 -16.99
N HIS A 483 3.26 -8.27 -16.46
CA HIS A 483 4.42 -7.40 -16.31
C HIS A 483 4.87 -6.80 -17.63
N GLN A 484 4.99 -7.62 -18.68
CA GLN A 484 5.42 -7.13 -20.00
C GLN A 484 4.50 -6.03 -20.55
N VAL A 485 3.17 -6.21 -20.43
CA VAL A 485 2.20 -5.22 -20.90
C VAL A 485 2.21 -3.97 -20.01
N LEU A 486 2.23 -4.13 -18.69
CA LEU A 486 2.25 -3.00 -17.75
C LEU A 486 3.52 -2.17 -17.89
N PHE A 487 4.68 -2.80 -17.96
CA PHE A 487 5.97 -2.13 -18.13
C PHE A 487 6.02 -1.37 -19.45
N HIS A 488 5.55 -1.99 -20.54
CA HIS A 488 5.53 -1.32 -21.84
C HIS A 488 4.54 -0.14 -21.86
N THR A 489 3.35 -0.30 -21.31
CA THR A 489 2.33 0.76 -21.22
C THR A 489 2.83 1.94 -20.39
N TRP A 490 3.56 1.65 -19.31
CA TRP A 490 4.19 2.65 -18.46
C TRP A 490 5.40 3.33 -19.12
N CYS A 491 6.28 2.59 -19.81
CA CYS A 491 7.40 3.17 -20.54
C CYS A 491 6.92 4.10 -21.67
N HIS A 492 5.89 3.70 -22.42
CA HIS A 492 5.30 4.59 -23.42
C HIS A 492 4.76 5.86 -22.75
N PHE A 493 4.08 5.79 -21.61
CA PHE A 493 3.67 7.00 -20.90
C PHE A 493 4.81 7.96 -20.57
N MET A 494 5.88 7.44 -19.97
CA MET A 494 6.96 8.27 -19.44
C MET A 494 7.80 8.93 -20.53
N PHE A 495 7.87 8.32 -21.72
CA PHE A 495 8.81 8.72 -22.76
C PHE A 495 8.14 9.11 -24.10
N ASP A 496 6.89 8.71 -24.33
CA ASP A 496 6.14 8.89 -25.58
C ASP A 496 4.62 9.01 -25.30
N ASN A 497 4.17 10.21 -24.92
CA ASN A 497 2.79 10.45 -24.48
C ASN A 497 1.76 10.51 -25.64
N ASP A 498 2.02 9.79 -26.74
CA ASP A 498 1.07 9.64 -27.84
C ASP A 498 -0.05 8.64 -27.48
N LEU A 499 -1.19 9.20 -27.09
CA LEU A 499 -2.40 8.44 -26.73
C LEU A 499 -3.06 7.71 -27.92
N LEU A 500 -2.58 7.89 -29.15
CA LEU A 500 -3.12 7.25 -30.35
C LEU A 500 -2.16 6.22 -30.94
N ASN A 501 -1.04 5.94 -30.26
CA ASN A 501 -0.06 4.92 -30.65
C ASN A 501 -0.55 3.47 -30.36
N PHE A 502 -1.70 3.11 -30.89
CA PHE A 502 -2.26 1.75 -30.83
C PHE A 502 -1.33 0.66 -31.37
N PRO A 503 -0.50 0.89 -32.42
CA PRO A 503 0.43 -0.12 -32.91
C PRO A 503 1.45 -0.58 -31.86
N ALA A 504 1.99 0.34 -31.04
CA ALA A 504 2.90 -0.02 -29.95
C ALA A 504 2.20 -0.93 -28.92
N LEU A 505 0.98 -0.59 -28.51
CA LEU A 505 0.18 -1.43 -27.60
C LEU A 505 -0.12 -2.82 -28.20
N VAL A 506 -0.42 -2.91 -29.50
CA VAL A 506 -0.56 -4.21 -30.20
C VAL A 506 0.71 -5.04 -30.10
N GLN A 507 1.88 -4.42 -30.31
CA GLN A 507 3.17 -5.10 -30.20
C GLN A 507 3.40 -5.62 -28.77
N ALA A 508 3.10 -4.81 -27.76
CA ALA A 508 3.19 -5.19 -26.35
C ALA A 508 2.36 -6.43 -26.02
N LEU A 509 1.07 -6.39 -26.40
CA LEU A 509 0.13 -7.48 -26.17
C LEU A 509 0.57 -8.76 -26.88
N ASN A 510 1.04 -8.65 -28.13
CA ASN A 510 1.53 -9.81 -28.88
C ASN A 510 2.82 -10.40 -28.31
N ASN A 511 3.73 -9.56 -27.81
CA ASN A 511 4.96 -10.04 -27.18
C ASN A 511 4.66 -10.76 -25.87
N ALA A 512 3.71 -10.25 -25.07
CA ALA A 512 3.29 -10.85 -23.81
C ALA A 512 2.66 -12.25 -23.96
N MET A 513 2.17 -12.62 -25.14
CA MET A 513 1.65 -13.97 -25.44
C MET A 513 2.73 -14.94 -25.95
N LYS A 514 3.93 -14.45 -26.29
CA LYS A 514 5.04 -15.26 -26.84
C LYS A 514 6.07 -15.67 -25.79
N GLY A 515 6.17 -14.90 -24.71
CA GLY A 515 6.90 -15.28 -23.50
C GLY A 515 6.10 -16.28 -22.70
#